data_AF-A0A4Z0H8M6-F1
#
_entry.id   AF-A0A4Z0H8M6-F1
#
_cell.length_a   1.000
_cell.length_b   1.000
_cell.length_c   1.000
_cell.angle_alpha   90.00
_cell.angle_beta   90.00
_cell.angle_gamma   90.00
#
_symmetry.space_group_name_H-M   'P 1'
#
loop_
_entity.id
_entity.type
_entity.pdbx_description
1 polymer ?
#
loop_
_entity_poly.entity_id
_entity_poly.type
_entity_poly.pdbx_seq_one_letter_code
_entity_poly.pdbx_strand_id
1 'polypeptide(L)' 'MSDYKVGHPLSKRCNKCFHPEVTINQTVQKEFSEKIAYILWLQCPDCGFNDTALLPKDE' A
#
# COMPACT_ATOMS: atom_id res chain seq x y z
N MET A 1 5.77 -2.23 -14.30
CA MET A 1 6.36 -1.50 -13.17
C MET A 1 5.30 -0.58 -12.59
N SER A 2 4.56 -1.06 -11.59
CA SER A 2 3.61 -0.19 -10.87
C SER A 2 4.39 0.62 -9.86
N ASP A 3 4.75 1.84 -10.23
CA ASP A 3 5.34 2.81 -9.31
C ASP A 3 4.30 3.12 -8.22
N TYR A 4 4.45 2.52 -7.04
CA TYR A 4 3.59 2.79 -5.90
C TYR A 4 3.85 4.22 -5.42
N LYS A 5 2.99 5.15 -5.84
CA LYS A 5 3.11 6.57 -5.48
C LYS A 5 2.15 6.94 -4.37
N VAL A 6 2.58 7.85 -3.51
CA VAL A 6 1.69 8.48 -2.52
C VAL A 6 0.55 9.19 -3.25
N GLY A 7 -0.68 9.01 -2.76
CA GLY A 7 -1.91 9.51 -3.35
C GLY A 7 -2.53 8.59 -4.41
N HIS A 8 -1.85 7.52 -4.86
CA HIS A 8 -2.48 6.59 -5.80
C HIS A 8 -3.53 5.71 -5.11
N PRO A 9 -4.71 5.53 -5.73
CA PRO A 9 -5.68 4.54 -5.29
C PRO A 9 -5.19 3.14 -5.64
N LEU A 10 -5.44 2.20 -4.74
CA LEU A 10 -5.17 0.78 -4.87
C LEU A 10 -6.49 0.05 -4.71
N SER A 11 -6.83 -0.80 -5.69
CA SER A 11 -8.00 -1.68 -5.62
C SER A 11 -7.78 -2.80 -4.60
N LYS A 12 -7.97 -2.47 -3.33
CA LYS A 12 -7.93 -3.38 -2.18
C LYS A 12 -9.07 -3.03 -1.26
N ARG A 13 -9.82 -4.05 -0.85
CA ARG A 13 -10.95 -3.88 0.06
C ARG A 13 -10.46 -3.46 1.45
N CYS A 14 -11.05 -2.40 2.00
CA CYS A 14 -10.80 -1.99 3.38
C CYS A 14 -11.24 -3.10 4.34
N ASN A 15 -10.36 -3.48 5.27
CA ASN A 15 -10.65 -4.51 6.27
C ASN A 15 -11.69 -4.07 7.33
N LYS A 16 -12.07 -2.78 7.35
CA LYS A 16 -13.01 -2.21 8.33
C LYS A 16 -14.39 -1.91 7.75
N CYS A 17 -14.47 -1.07 6.72
CA CYS A 17 -15.75 -0.66 6.12
C CYS A 17 -16.05 -1.34 4.78
N PHE A 18 -15.18 -2.25 4.32
CA PHE A 18 -15.35 -2.99 3.08
C PHE A 18 -15.40 -2.16 1.79
N HIS A 19 -15.07 -0.87 1.86
CA HIS A 19 -14.89 0.00 0.69
C HIS A 19 -13.84 -0.62 -0.26
N PRO A 20 -14.07 -0.63 -1.59
CA PRO A 20 -13.25 -1.38 -2.53
C PRO A 20 -11.86 -0.79 -2.79
N GLU A 21 -11.61 0.44 -2.34
CA GLU A 21 -10.41 1.19 -2.61
C GLU A 21 -9.71 1.66 -1.33
N VAL A 22 -8.39 1.76 -1.40
CA VAL A 22 -7.55 2.38 -0.37
C VAL A 22 -6.51 3.24 -1.07
N THR A 23 -6.13 4.33 -0.43
CA THR A 23 -5.13 5.26 -0.98
C THR A 23 -3.77 5.00 -0.34
N ILE A 24 -2.70 5.08 -1.11
CA ILE A 24 -1.33 5.00 -0.58
C ILE A 24 -0.99 6.32 0.09
N ASN A 25 -0.78 6.33 1.40
CA ASN A 25 -0.37 7.52 2.15
C ASN A 25 1.15 7.64 2.26
N GLN A 26 1.85 6.52 2.28
CA GLN A 26 3.31 6.50 2.38
C GLN A 26 3.86 5.21 1.77
N THR A 27 5.03 5.32 1.15
CA THR A 27 5.78 4.19 0.62
C THR A 27 7.17 4.17 1.24
N VAL A 28 7.55 3.05 1.85
CA VAL A 28 8.87 2.85 2.44
C VAL A 28 9.55 1.70 1.71
N GLN A 29 10.64 1.98 1.01
CA GLN A 29 11.47 0.93 0.46
C GLN A 29 12.30 0.31 1.60
N LYS A 30 12.26 -1.02 1.71
CA LYS A 30 13.15 -1.79 2.57
C LYS A 30 14.03 -2.69 1.73
N GLU A 31 15.32 -2.61 1.99
CA GLU A 31 16.32 -3.52 1.46
C GLU A 31 16.48 -4.67 2.46
N PHE A 32 16.09 -5.87 2.04
CA PHE A 32 16.41 -7.11 2.73
C PHE A 32 17.64 -7.72 2.08
N SER A 33 18.35 -8.58 2.80
CA SER A 33 19.64 -9.15 2.37
C SER A 33 19.63 -9.75 0.95
N GLU A 34 18.49 -10.25 0.49
CA GLU A 34 18.35 -10.94 -0.80
C GLU A 34 17.40 -10.22 -1.77
N LYS A 35 16.58 -9.25 -1.31
CA LYS A 35 15.51 -8.62 -2.11
C LYS A 35 15.16 -7.22 -1.63
N ILE A 36 14.67 -6.39 -2.54
CA ILE A 36 14.07 -5.10 -2.20
C ILE A 36 12.55 -5.31 -2.09
N ALA A 37 11.91 -4.72 -1.08
CA ALA A 37 10.46 -4.70 -0.94
C ALA A 37 9.97 -3.28 -0.63
N TYR A 38 8.69 -3.03 -0.91
CA TYR A 38 7.99 -1.81 -0.56
C TYR A 38 6.97 -2.11 0.54
N ILE A 39 7.07 -1.36 1.63
CA ILE A 39 6.02 -1.24 2.64
C ILE A 39 5.13 -0.09 2.21
N LEU A 40 3.89 -0.39 1.85
CA LEU A 40 2.85 0.58 1.55
C LEU A 40 2.02 0.82 2.81
N TRP A 41 1.90 2.09 3.19
CA TRP A 41 0.94 2.55 4.16
C TRP A 41 -0.31 2.98 3.42
N LEU A 42 -1.41 2.32 3.72
CA LEU A 42 -2.67 2.48 3.03
C LEU A 42 -3.67 3.15 3.98
N GLN A 43 -4.53 4.00 3.45
CA GLN A 43 -5.63 4.59 4.19
C GLN A 43 -6.92 4.46 3.39
N CYS A 44 -7.98 4.02 4.06
CA CYS A 44 -9.30 4.03 3.47
C CYS A 44 -9.81 5.47 3.36
N PRO A 45 -10.14 5.96 2.15
CA PRO A 45 -10.65 7.32 1.98
C PRO A 45 -12.04 7.52 2.60
N ASP A 46 -12.79 6.43 2.80
CA ASP A 46 -14.16 6.45 3.30
C ASP A 46 -14.22 6.47 4.85
N CYS A 47 -13.56 5.52 5.52
CA CYS A 47 -13.63 5.40 6.98
C CYS A 47 -12.36 5.85 7.74
N GLY A 48 -11.32 6.27 7.03
CA GLY A 48 -10.03 6.68 7.60
C GLY A 48 -9.19 5.55 8.22
N PHE A 49 -9.59 4.28 8.04
CA PHE A 49 -8.82 3.14 8.56
C PHE A 49 -7.46 3.05 7.87
N ASN A 50 -6.40 2.93 8.68
CA ASN A 50 -5.04 2.74 8.19
C ASN A 50 -4.70 1.26 8.17
N ASP A 51 -4.03 0.83 7.11
CA ASP A 51 -3.57 -0.54 6.90
C ASP A 51 -2.14 -0.52 6.34
N THR A 52 -1.46 -1.65 6.38
CA THR A 52 -0.15 -1.78 5.74
C THR A 52 -0.10 -2.97 4.81
N ALA A 53 0.67 -2.86 3.73
CA ALA A 53 0.93 -3.95 2.81
C ALA A 53 2.43 -4.04 2.51
N LEU A 54 2.96 -5.25 2.53
CA LEU A 54 4.32 -5.54 2.09
C LEU A 54 4.25 -6.14 0.70
N LEU A 55 4.87 -5.49 -0.28
CA LEU A 55 4.95 -5.98 -1.65
C LEU A 55 6.41 -6.12 -2.05
N PRO A 56 6.81 -7.25 -2.64
CA PRO A 56 8.14 -7.36 -3.23
C PRO A 56 8.28 -6.31 -4.34
N LYS A 57 9.50 -5.79 -4.53
CA LYS A 57 9.87 -5.12 -5.78
C LYS A 57 10.08 -6.24 -6.79
N ASP A 58 9.02 -6.69 -7.44
CA ASP A 58 9.13 -7.63 -8.56
C ASP A 58 10.10 -7.04 -9.60
N GLU A 59 11.03 -7.88 -10.07
CA GLU A 59 12.11 -7.60 -11.03
C GLU A 59 11.60 -7.08 -12.39
#